data_AF-A0A124FFH7-F1
#
_entry.id   AF-A0A124FFH7-F1
#
_cell.length_a   1.000
_cell.length_b   1.000
_cell.length_c   1.000
_cell.angle_alpha   90.00
_cell.angle_beta   90.00
_cell.angle_gamma   90.00
#
_symmetry.space_group_name_H-M   'P 1'
#
loop_
_entity.id
_entity.type
_entity.pdbx_description
1 polymer ?
#
loop_
_entity_poly.entity_id
_entity_poly.type
_entity_poly.pdbx_seq_one_letter_code
_entity_poly.pdbx_strand_id
1 'polypeptide(L)' 'MTDVFELAKKYHSELKIKEPSFATLAAELFGDLGLSVMNHLREEGYSLKGTRFLDYEKSLVLEIVKEDKNYEILLRRL' A
#
# COMPACT_ATOMS: atom_id res chain seq x y z
N MET A 1 11.06 -11.38 -12.32
CA MET A 1 10.26 -11.90 -11.20
C MET A 1 10.79 -11.18 -9.97
N THR A 2 10.16 -10.07 -9.59
CA THR A 2 10.59 -9.31 -8.41
C THR A 2 10.35 -10.18 -7.18
N ASP A 3 11.36 -10.34 -6.34
CA ASP A 3 11.27 -11.15 -5.14
C ASP A 3 10.20 -10.58 -4.20
N VAL A 4 9.24 -11.41 -3.80
CA VAL A 4 8.15 -11.05 -2.86
C VAL A 4 8.73 -10.49 -1.56
N PHE A 5 9.88 -10.98 -1.10
CA PHE A 5 10.53 -10.46 0.09
C PHE A 5 11.05 -9.03 -0.10
N GLU A 6 11.59 -8.71 -1.27
CA GLU A 6 12.04 -7.34 -1.59
C GLU A 6 10.84 -6.39 -1.71
N LEU A 7 9.74 -6.85 -2.29
CA LEU A 7 8.49 -6.10 -2.28
C LEU A 7 7.96 -5.90 -0.87
N ALA A 8 7.92 -6.93 -0.03
CA ALA A 8 7.48 -6.83 1.35
C ALA A 8 8.28 -5.77 2.14
N LYS A 9 9.61 -5.73 1.95
CA LYS A 9 10.46 -4.68 2.53
C LYS A 9 10.04 -3.28 2.08
N LYS A 10 9.72 -3.10 0.79
CA LYS A 10 9.22 -1.82 0.27
C LYS A 10 7.82 -1.49 0.80
N TYR A 11 6.91 -2.45 0.90
CA TYR A 11 5.60 -2.23 1.52
C TYR A 11 5.73 -1.83 2.99
N HIS A 12 6.69 -2.40 3.72
CA HIS A 12 7.00 -2.00 5.09
C HIS A 12 7.54 -0.56 5.17
N SER A 13 8.55 -0.23 4.37
CA SER A 13 9.22 1.08 4.45
C SER A 13 8.40 2.20 3.82
N GLU A 14 7.79 1.96 2.67
CA GLU A 14 7.12 2.98 1.86
C GLU A 14 5.62 3.08 2.17
N LEU A 15 4.95 1.94 2.37
CA LEU A 15 3.52 1.90 2.67
C LEU A 15 3.23 1.77 4.17
N LYS A 16 4.28 1.87 5.00
CA LYS A 16 4.20 1.83 6.47
C LYS A 16 3.43 0.63 7.00
N ILE A 17 3.41 -0.49 6.27
CA ILE A 17 2.79 -1.72 6.74
C ILE A 17 3.72 -2.34 7.79
N LYS A 18 3.38 -2.08 9.05
CA LYS A 18 4.29 -2.37 10.18
C LYS A 18 4.49 -3.87 10.39
N GLU A 19 3.46 -4.67 10.21
CA GLU A 19 3.55 -6.11 10.41
C GLU A 19 4.19 -6.79 9.19
N PRO A 20 5.31 -7.54 9.36
CA PRO A 20 5.98 -8.22 8.26
C PRO A 20 5.06 -9.18 7.50
N SER A 21 4.20 -9.91 8.21
CA SER A 21 3.20 -10.80 7.62
C SER A 21 2.26 -10.06 6.66
N PHE A 22 1.76 -8.89 7.05
CA PHE A 22 0.89 -8.07 6.22
C PHE A 22 1.64 -7.40 5.07
N ALA A 23 2.92 -7.05 5.26
CA ALA A 23 3.74 -6.51 4.17
C ALA A 23 3.99 -7.58 3.09
N THR A 24 4.28 -8.82 3.50
CA THR A 24 4.38 -9.97 2.59
C THR A 24 3.06 -10.22 1.87
N LEU A 25 1.94 -10.25 2.61
CA LEU A 25 0.62 -10.46 2.02
C LEU A 25 0.25 -9.38 1.00
N ALA A 26 0.52 -8.11 1.31
CA ALA A 26 0.31 -7.00 0.39
C ALA A 26 1.16 -7.15 -0.89
N ALA A 27 2.44 -7.53 -0.73
CA ALA A 27 3.34 -7.79 -1.84
C ALA A 27 2.86 -8.96 -2.72
N GLU A 28 2.36 -10.05 -2.12
CA GLU A 28 1.81 -11.20 -2.85
C GLU A 28 0.52 -10.87 -3.60
N LEU A 29 -0.37 -10.08 -2.99
CA LEU A 29 -1.68 -9.76 -3.57
C LEU A 29 -1.61 -8.66 -4.62
N PHE A 30 -0.78 -7.63 -4.40
CA PHE A 30 -0.78 -6.41 -5.20
C PHE A 30 0.53 -6.15 -5.95
N GLY A 31 1.60 -6.91 -5.67
CA GLY A 31 2.87 -6.78 -6.39
C GLY A 31 3.36 -5.32 -6.44
N ASP A 32 3.81 -4.89 -7.62
CA ASP A 32 4.26 -3.51 -7.85
C ASP A 32 3.10 -2.48 -7.88
N LEU A 33 1.83 -2.90 -8.03
CA LEU A 33 0.69 -2.00 -8.22
C LEU A 33 0.52 -1.05 -7.03
N GLY A 34 0.56 -1.57 -5.80
CA GLY A 34 0.36 -0.75 -4.60
C GLY A 34 1.43 0.34 -4.45
N LEU A 35 2.68 0.02 -4.77
CA LEU A 35 3.79 0.96 -4.77
C LEU A 35 3.66 1.99 -5.89
N SER A 36 3.30 1.54 -7.10
CA SER A 36 3.11 2.42 -8.26
C SER A 36 2.01 3.44 -8.02
N VAL A 37 0.87 3.02 -7.46
CA VAL A 37 -0.24 3.91 -7.09
C VAL A 37 0.22 4.95 -6.09
N MET A 38 0.94 4.54 -5.03
CA MET A 38 1.42 5.49 -4.03
C MET A 38 2.47 6.46 -4.60
N ASN A 39 3.35 5.99 -5.48
CA ASN A 39 4.36 6.84 -6.10
C ASN A 39 3.73 7.91 -6.99
N HIS A 40 2.75 7.55 -7.80
CA HIS A 40 1.98 8.51 -8.59
C HIS A 40 1.28 9.55 -7.70
N LEU A 41 0.66 9.11 -6.60
CA LEU A 41 -0.01 10.02 -5.66
C LEU A 41 0.97 10.96 -4.96
N ARG A 42 2.19 10.50 -4.63
CA ARG A 42 3.24 11.35 -4.06
C ARG A 42 3.68 12.44 -5.04
N GLU A 43 3.83 12.11 -6.32
CA GLU A 43 4.15 13.08 -7.39
C GLU A 43 3.05 14.16 -7.50
N GLU A 44 1.79 13.77 -7.29
CA GLU A 44 0.63 14.67 -7.26
C GLU A 44 0.46 15.43 -5.93
N GLY A 45 1.40 15.29 -4.99
CA GLY A 45 1.42 16.01 -3.70
C GLY A 45 0.56 15.40 -2.59
N TYR A 46 0.10 14.16 -2.74
CA TYR A 46 -0.53 13.40 -1.65
C TYR A 46 0.52 12.75 -0.76
N SER A 47 0.18 12.56 0.51
CA SER A 47 1.02 11.84 1.47
C SER A 47 0.25 10.68 2.11
N LEU A 48 0.98 9.61 2.42
CA LEU A 48 0.42 8.42 3.07
C LEU A 48 0.30 8.65 4.59
N LYS A 49 -0.95 8.62 5.06
CA LYS A 49 -1.28 8.69 6.47
C LYS A 49 -1.20 7.31 7.14
N GLY A 50 -1.74 6.29 6.50
CA GLY A 50 -1.78 4.93 7.04
C GLY A 50 -2.27 3.90 6.05
N THR A 51 -2.20 2.64 6.46
CA THR A 51 -2.65 1.49 5.68
C THR A 51 -3.40 0.52 6.59
N ARG A 52 -4.44 -0.10 6.05
CA ARG A 52 -5.19 -1.15 6.76
C ARG A 52 -5.76 -2.19 5.81
N PHE A 53 -5.91 -3.41 6.27
CA PHE A 53 -6.63 -4.45 5.54
C PHE A 53 -8.10 -4.45 5.95
N LEU A 54 -9.01 -4.54 4.98
CA LEU A 54 -10.44 -4.74 5.26
C LEU A 54 -10.81 -6.23 5.25
N ASP A 55 -10.26 -6.94 4.28
CA ASP A 55 -10.32 -8.38 4.13
C ASP A 55 -8.87 -8.82 3.89
N TYR A 56 -8.31 -9.55 4.86
CA TYR A 56 -6.92 -9.96 4.87
C TYR A 56 -6.52 -10.66 3.55
N GLU A 57 -7.44 -11.34 2.89
CA GLU A 57 -7.12 -12.10 1.68
C GLU A 57 -7.23 -11.28 0.39
N LYS A 58 -7.84 -10.09 0.41
CA LYS A 58 -8.28 -9.44 -0.83
C LYS A 58 -8.08 -7.94 -0.92
N SER A 59 -8.01 -7.22 0.21
CA SER A 59 -8.25 -5.79 0.21
C SER A 59 -7.27 -5.01 1.09
N LEU A 60 -6.52 -4.10 0.47
CA LEU A 60 -5.64 -3.13 1.12
C LEU A 60 -6.21 -1.71 0.94
N VAL A 61 -6.37 -1.00 2.05
CA VAL A 61 -6.76 0.41 2.06
C VAL A 61 -5.53 1.27 2.30
N LEU A 62 -5.38 2.30 1.47
CA LEU A 62 -4.40 3.38 1.62
C LEU A 62 -5.13 4.64 2.07
N GLU A 63 -4.82 5.14 3.27
CA GLU A 63 -5.31 6.43 3.76
C GLU A 63 -4.34 7.52 3.31
N ILE A 64 -4.81 8.43 2.46
CA ILE A 64 -4.00 9.50 1.89
C ILE A 64 -4.54 10.87 2.29
N VAL A 65 -3.64 11.84 2.40
CA VAL A 65 -3.98 13.23 2.73
C VAL A 65 -3.31 14.19 1.76
N LYS A 66 -4.03 15.23 1.38
CA LYS A 66 -3.53 16.39 0.63
C LYS A 66 -4.18 17.63 1.22
N GLU A 67 -3.35 18.56 1.67
CA GLU A 67 -3.79 19.76 2.39
C GLU A 67 -4.62 19.39 3.64
N ASP A 68 -5.90 19.74 3.68
CA ASP A 68 -6.85 19.48 4.75
C ASP A 68 -7.81 18.31 4.46
N LYS A 69 -7.66 17.65 3.30
CA LYS A 69 -8.57 16.59 2.84
C LYS A 69 -7.96 15.21 2.99
N ASN A 70 -8.75 14.28 3.51
CA ASN A 70 -8.40 12.87 3.65
C ASN A 70 -9.20 12.03 2.64
N TYR A 71 -8.57 11.03 2.05
CA TYR A 71 -9.20 10.08 1.14
C TYR A 71 -8.77 8.65 1.48
N GLU A 72 -9.58 7.68 1.06
CA GLU A 72 -9.25 6.27 1.13
C GLU A 72 -9.22 5.69 -0.29
N ILE A 73 -8.15 4.94 -0.60
CA ILE A 73 -8.05 4.16 -1.83
C ILE A 73 -8.11 2.69 -1.46
N LEU A 74 -9.03 1.96 -2.09
CA LEU A 74 -9.17 0.52 -1.94
C LEU A 74 -8.51 -0.20 -3.10
N LEU A 75 -7.43 -0.92 -2.82
CA LEU A 75 -6.86 -1.91 -3.73
C LEU A 75 -7.51 -3.26 -3.44
N ARG A 76 -8.14 -3.85 -4.45
CA ARG A 76 -8.86 -5.13 -4.30
C ARG A 76 -8.49 -6.11 -5.40
N ARG A 77 -8.13 -7.33 -5.00
CA ARG A 77 -8.01 -8.48 -5.89
C ARG A 77 -9.40 -9.12 -6.08
N LEU A 78 -9.80 -9.32 -7.33
CA LEU A 78 -11.07 -9.95 -7.72
C LEU A 78 -10.91 -11.46 -7.92
#